data_AF-A0A286C597-F1
#
_entry.id   AF-A0A286C597-F1
#
_cell.length_a   1.000
_cell.length_b   1.000
_cell.length_c   1.000
_cell.angle_alpha   90.00
_cell.angle_beta   90.00
_cell.angle_gamma   90.00
#
_symmetry.space_group_name_H-M   'P 1'
#
loop_
_entity.id
_entity.type
_entity.pdbx_description
1 polymer ?
#
loop_
_entity_poly.entity_id
_entity_poly.type
_entity_poly.pdbx_seq_one_letter_code
_entity_poly.pdbx_strand_id
1 'polypeptide(L)'
;MLPEIDNASSEEITRITGAFPRTVKRWKDGTANPPESVLRLLRLFIDGDLATILGNEWEGFRLINGHLYLPGWKRGFTPEEIRSMFFDVQRVSSLEAESRRLKKEMDKLETVMQELKKQRDFYRRQVTLESRFGMLLSKIFA
;
A
#
# COMPACT_ATOMS: atom_id res chain seq x y z
N MET A 1 -19.98 36.30 7.99
CA MET A 1 -20.66 35.59 6.88
C MET A 1 -19.96 34.25 6.72
N LEU A 2 -20.71 33.17 6.55
CA LEU A 2 -20.16 31.82 6.49
C LEU A 2 -19.58 31.59 5.07
N PRO A 3 -18.25 31.42 4.92
CA PRO A 3 -17.59 31.39 3.60
C PRO A 3 -18.15 30.30 2.68
N GLU A 4 -18.68 29.22 3.25
CA GLU A 4 -19.28 28.09 2.54
C GLU A 4 -20.53 28.47 1.73
N ILE A 5 -21.24 29.52 2.16
CA ILE A 5 -22.53 29.95 1.56
C ILE A 5 -22.31 31.02 0.49
N ASP A 6 -21.29 31.85 0.68
CA ASP A 6 -20.95 32.91 -0.27
C ASP A 6 -20.28 32.34 -1.53
N ASN A 7 -19.50 31.26 -1.38
CA ASN A 7 -18.79 30.61 -2.47
C ASN A 7 -19.67 29.76 -3.41
N ALA A 8 -20.88 29.39 -3.00
CA ALA A 8 -21.78 28.51 -3.77
C ALA A 8 -23.01 29.23 -4.31
N SER A 9 -23.49 28.82 -5.49
CA SER A 9 -24.73 29.36 -6.06
C SER A 9 -25.97 28.92 -5.26
N SER A 10 -27.03 29.73 -5.24
CA SER A 10 -28.27 29.37 -4.52
C SER A 10 -28.92 28.08 -5.05
N GLU A 11 -28.76 27.81 -6.34
CA GLU A 11 -29.21 26.58 -7.00
C GLU A 11 -28.41 25.37 -6.52
N GLU A 12 -27.09 25.53 -6.40
CA GLU A 12 -26.20 24.48 -5.92
C GLU A 12 -26.45 24.15 -4.45
N ILE A 13 -26.62 25.16 -3.58
CA ILE A 13 -26.98 24.94 -2.18
C ILE A 13 -28.33 24.22 -2.08
N THR A 14 -29.31 24.59 -2.91
CA THR A 14 -30.62 23.91 -2.95
C THR A 14 -30.48 22.45 -3.37
N ARG A 15 -29.68 22.17 -4.42
CA ARG A 15 -29.39 20.81 -4.90
C ARG A 15 -28.73 19.94 -3.84
N ILE A 16 -27.75 20.51 -3.14
CA ILE A 16 -26.93 19.81 -2.15
C ILE A 16 -27.73 19.55 -0.87
N THR A 17 -28.47 20.55 -0.38
CA THR A 17 -29.13 20.49 0.95
C THR A 17 -30.59 20.04 0.90
N GLY A 18 -31.23 20.09 -0.28
CA GLY A 18 -32.68 19.88 -0.43
C GLY A 18 -33.54 21.00 0.16
N ALA A 19 -32.95 22.10 0.64
CA ALA A 19 -33.67 23.20 1.26
C ALA A 19 -34.43 24.04 0.23
N PHE A 20 -35.57 24.59 0.62
CA PHE A 20 -36.35 25.46 -0.28
C PHE A 20 -35.56 26.72 -0.68
N PRO A 21 -35.68 27.20 -1.94
CA PRO A 21 -34.95 28.38 -2.43
C PRO A 21 -35.15 29.63 -1.56
N ARG A 22 -36.33 29.79 -0.96
CA ARG A 22 -36.63 30.90 -0.03
C ARG A 22 -35.77 30.82 1.24
N THR A 23 -35.57 29.61 1.77
CA THR A 23 -34.75 29.37 2.96
C THR A 23 -33.28 29.60 2.64
N VAL A 24 -32.80 29.11 1.49
CA VAL A 24 -31.44 29.37 1.01
C VAL A 24 -31.19 30.86 0.83
N LYS A 25 -32.12 31.60 0.23
CA LYS A 25 -32.02 33.06 0.10
C LYS A 25 -31.87 33.74 1.47
N ARG A 26 -32.67 33.33 2.46
CA ARG A 26 -32.57 33.88 3.83
C ARG A 26 -31.22 33.61 4.49
N TRP A 27 -30.61 32.46 4.20
CA TRP A 27 -29.25 32.13 4.64
C TRP A 27 -28.20 33.01 3.97
N LYS A 28 -28.28 33.21 2.65
CA LYS A 28 -27.35 34.11 1.92
C LYS A 28 -27.49 35.57 2.35
N ASP A 29 -28.73 36.02 2.59
CA ASP A 29 -29.02 37.39 3.02
C ASP A 29 -28.67 37.64 4.52
N GLY A 30 -28.21 36.60 5.25
CA GLY A 30 -27.86 36.70 6.67
C GLY A 30 -29.04 36.85 7.63
N THR A 31 -30.28 36.73 7.12
CA THR A 31 -31.51 36.88 7.92
C THR A 31 -31.87 35.63 8.74
N ALA A 32 -31.24 34.49 8.46
CA ALA A 32 -31.36 33.25 9.21
C ALA A 32 -30.04 32.48 9.19
N ASN A 33 -29.69 31.85 10.31
CA ASN A 33 -28.52 30.99 10.36
C ASN A 33 -28.85 29.59 9.79
N PRO A 34 -28.02 29.05 8.90
CA PRO A 34 -28.14 27.66 8.46
C PRO A 34 -27.87 26.70 9.62
N PRO A 35 -28.57 25.55 9.66
CA PRO A 35 -28.24 24.48 10.59
C PRO A 35 -26.80 23.98 10.39
N GLU A 36 -26.18 23.51 11.48
CA GLU A 36 -24.83 22.95 11.44
C GLU A 36 -24.70 21.78 10.45
N SER A 37 -25.71 20.91 10.36
CA SER A 37 -25.74 19.81 9.39
C SER A 37 -25.66 20.28 7.93
N VAL A 38 -26.26 21.44 7.62
CA VAL A 38 -26.19 22.06 6.30
C VAL A 38 -24.77 22.55 6.01
N LEU A 39 -24.13 23.22 6.97
CA LEU A 39 -22.75 23.67 6.83
C LEU A 39 -21.81 22.50 6.61
N ARG A 40 -22.00 21.42 7.37
CA ARG A 40 -21.18 20.21 7.25
C ARG A 40 -21.30 19.57 5.87
N LEU A 41 -22.51 19.50 5.37
CA LEU A 41 -22.79 18.90 4.07
C LEU A 41 -22.31 19.80 2.93
N LEU A 42 -22.37 21.13 3.09
CA LEU A 42 -21.76 22.08 2.14
C LEU A 42 -20.24 21.93 2.07
N ARG A 43 -19.53 21.84 3.22
CA ARG A 43 -18.08 21.58 3.25
C ARG A 43 -17.70 20.26 2.58
N LEU A 44 -18.49 19.20 2.80
CA LEU A 44 -18.26 17.92 2.12
C LEU A 44 -18.40 18.06 0.59
N PHE A 45 -19.48 18.68 0.10
CA PHE A 45 -19.75 18.73 -1.34
C PHE A 45 -18.93 19.79 -2.09
N ILE A 46 -18.53 20.88 -1.44
CA ILE A 46 -17.78 21.98 -2.04
C ILE A 46 -16.27 21.73 -1.89
N ASP A 47 -15.80 21.52 -0.66
CA ASP A 47 -14.36 21.39 -0.37
C ASP A 47 -13.88 19.93 -0.45
N GLY A 48 -14.82 18.97 -0.46
CA GLY A 48 -14.52 17.55 -0.36
C GLY A 48 -14.17 17.11 1.05
N ASP A 49 -14.24 17.97 2.08
CA ASP A 49 -13.68 17.70 3.39
C ASP A 49 -14.45 16.60 4.14
N LEU A 50 -13.79 15.46 4.35
CA LEU A 50 -14.35 14.30 5.03
C LEU A 50 -14.33 14.45 6.55
N ALA A 51 -13.40 15.22 7.11
CA ALA A 51 -13.25 15.40 8.55
C ALA A 51 -14.51 16.01 9.18
N THR A 52 -15.18 16.87 8.41
CA THR A 52 -16.40 17.55 8.80
C THR A 52 -17.55 16.58 9.16
N ILE A 53 -17.58 15.36 8.59
CA ILE A 53 -18.63 14.36 8.88
C ILE A 53 -18.07 13.16 9.66
N LEU A 54 -16.88 12.70 9.29
CA LEU A 54 -16.30 11.46 9.81
C LEU A 54 -15.39 11.66 11.04
N GLY A 55 -15.11 12.91 11.42
CA GLY A 55 -14.29 13.27 12.56
C GLY A 55 -12.81 13.47 12.23
N ASN A 56 -12.02 13.79 13.26
CA ASN A 56 -10.64 14.28 13.11
C ASN A 56 -9.66 13.27 12.49
N GLU A 57 -9.97 11.96 12.52
CA GLU A 57 -9.14 10.95 11.86
C GLU A 57 -9.10 11.11 10.33
N TRP A 58 -10.09 11.81 9.77
CA TRP A 58 -10.22 12.11 8.35
C TRP A 58 -9.69 13.51 7.99
N GLU A 59 -8.96 14.17 8.90
CA GLU A 59 -8.39 15.49 8.64
C GLU A 59 -7.45 15.48 7.41
N GLY A 60 -7.71 16.41 6.49
CA GLY A 60 -6.96 16.55 5.23
C GLY A 60 -7.35 15.54 4.15
N PHE A 61 -8.23 14.56 4.44
CA PHE A 61 -8.78 13.68 3.42
C PHE A 61 -9.89 14.41 2.65
N ARG A 62 -9.85 14.29 1.32
CA ARG A 62 -10.81 14.97 0.46
C ARG A 62 -11.47 14.03 -0.53
N LEU A 63 -12.79 14.10 -0.65
CA LEU A 63 -13.57 13.39 -1.67
C LEU A 63 -13.94 14.37 -2.78
N ILE A 64 -13.25 14.29 -3.91
CA ILE A 64 -13.45 15.22 -5.04
C ILE A 64 -13.64 14.40 -6.30
N ASN A 65 -14.72 14.67 -7.06
CA ASN A 65 -15.03 13.99 -8.33
C ASN A 65 -15.01 12.45 -8.21
N GLY A 66 -15.54 11.91 -7.11
CA GLY A 66 -15.58 10.46 -6.86
C GLY A 66 -14.22 9.82 -6.52
N HIS A 67 -13.17 10.62 -6.32
CA HIS A 67 -11.85 10.14 -5.92
C HIS A 67 -11.54 10.53 -4.47
N LEU A 68 -10.94 9.60 -3.73
CA LEU A 68 -10.46 9.85 -2.37
C LEU A 68 -9.01 10.32 -2.40
N TYR A 69 -8.77 11.56 -2.00
CA TYR A 69 -7.43 12.14 -1.87
C TYR A 69 -6.92 12.01 -0.44
N LEU A 70 -5.70 11.51 -0.32
CA LEU A 70 -4.98 11.49 0.95
C LEU A 70 -4.26 12.82 1.18
N PRO A 71 -4.02 13.21 2.44
CA PRO A 71 -3.25 14.41 2.77
C PRO A 71 -1.88 14.41 2.07
N GLY A 72 -1.59 15.45 1.29
CA GLY A 72 -0.32 15.62 0.57
C GLY A 72 -0.22 14.87 -0.77
N TRP A 73 -1.23 14.10 -1.16
CA TRP A 73 -1.22 13.34 -2.41
C TRP A 73 -1.81 14.14 -3.56
N LYS A 74 -1.10 14.17 -4.69
CA LYS A 74 -1.58 14.85 -5.91
C LYS A 74 -2.65 14.06 -6.66
N ARG A 75 -2.66 12.73 -6.51
CA ARG A 75 -3.58 11.82 -7.19
C ARG A 75 -4.54 11.21 -6.16
N GLY A 76 -5.83 11.25 -6.45
CA GLY A 76 -6.84 10.56 -5.65
C GLY A 76 -6.98 9.09 -6.06
N PHE A 77 -7.63 8.31 -5.21
CA PHE A 77 -7.94 6.91 -5.46
C PHE A 77 -9.36 6.73 -5.93
N THR A 78 -9.51 5.93 -6.97
CA THR A 78 -10.82 5.42 -7.43
C THR A 78 -11.36 4.35 -6.46
N PRO A 79 -12.69 4.12 -6.43
CA PRO A 79 -13.27 3.03 -5.66
C PRO A 79 -12.67 1.66 -6.01
N GLU A 80 -12.36 1.42 -7.29
CA GLU A 80 -11.74 0.19 -7.77
C GLU A 80 -10.34 -0.01 -7.20
N GLU A 81 -9.51 1.04 -7.19
CA GLU A 81 -8.17 0.99 -6.59
C GLU A 81 -8.24 0.78 -5.08
N ILE A 82 -9.16 1.45 -4.37
CA ILE A 82 -9.34 1.22 -2.93
C ILE A 82 -9.70 -0.24 -2.66
N ARG A 83 -10.56 -0.85 -3.48
CA ARG A 83 -10.89 -2.28 -3.38
C ARG A 83 -9.69 -3.18 -3.71
N SER A 84 -8.83 -2.79 -4.66
CA SER A 84 -7.66 -3.60 -5.02
C SER A 84 -6.58 -3.62 -3.93
N MET A 85 -6.45 -2.54 -3.15
CA MET A 85 -5.43 -2.41 -2.10
C MET A 85 -5.38 -3.59 -1.13
N PHE A 86 -6.54 -4.14 -0.76
CA PHE A 86 -6.59 -5.31 0.12
C PHE A 86 -5.87 -6.53 -0.50
N PHE A 87 -6.12 -6.80 -1.78
CA PHE A 87 -5.47 -7.89 -2.51
C PHE A 87 -3.99 -7.59 -2.76
N ASP A 88 -3.64 -6.32 -2.99
CA ASP A 88 -2.25 -5.90 -3.16
C ASP A 88 -1.44 -6.15 -1.89
N VAL A 89 -1.98 -5.84 -0.71
CA VAL A 89 -1.35 -6.16 0.59
C VAL A 89 -1.15 -7.66 0.76
N GLN A 90 -2.17 -8.47 0.45
CA GLN A 90 -2.07 -9.93 0.51
C GLN A 90 -1.00 -10.48 -0.45
N ARG A 91 -0.94 -9.93 -1.67
CA ARG A 91 0.04 -10.29 -2.68
C ARG A 91 1.45 -9.95 -2.23
N VAL A 92 1.68 -8.74 -1.70
CA VAL A 92 2.99 -8.33 -1.16
C VAL A 92 3.42 -9.27 -0.04
N SER A 93 2.53 -9.55 0.92
CA SER A 93 2.84 -10.46 2.03
C SER A 93 3.22 -11.87 1.56
N SER A 94 2.50 -12.39 0.56
CA SER A 94 2.77 -13.70 -0.03
C SER A 94 4.12 -13.74 -0.75
N LEU A 95 4.40 -12.73 -1.58
CA LEU A 95 5.66 -12.60 -2.30
C LEU A 95 6.86 -12.45 -1.35
N GLU A 96 6.70 -11.71 -0.25
CA GLU A 96 7.73 -11.60 0.77
C GLU A 96 7.99 -12.93 1.49
N ALA A 97 6.93 -13.69 1.79
CA ALA A 97 7.07 -15.00 2.42
C ALA A 97 7.80 -15.99 1.50
N GLU A 98 7.47 -15.98 0.20
CA GLU A 98 8.15 -16.78 -0.81
C GLU A 98 9.62 -16.38 -0.96
N SER A 99 9.91 -15.07 -1.04
CA SER A 99 11.28 -14.55 -1.09
C SER A 99 12.12 -15.00 0.12
N ARG A 100 11.56 -14.93 1.33
CA ARG A 100 12.23 -15.44 2.55
C ARG A 100 12.48 -16.95 2.49
N ARG A 101 11.54 -17.73 1.94
CA ARG A 101 11.68 -19.18 1.79
C ARG A 101 12.78 -19.51 0.79
N LEU A 102 12.75 -18.92 -0.40
CA LEU A 102 13.74 -19.15 -1.46
C LEU A 102 15.15 -18.80 -0.98
N LYS A 103 15.31 -17.69 -0.27
CA LYS A 103 16.61 -17.30 0.32
C LYS A 103 17.14 -18.38 1.28
N LYS A 104 16.30 -18.93 2.15
CA LYS A 104 16.69 -20.04 3.04
C LYS A 104 17.06 -21.31 2.27
N GLU A 105 16.36 -21.62 1.19
CA GLU A 105 16.67 -22.78 0.35
C GLU A 105 18.03 -22.60 -0.34
N MET A 106 18.33 -21.39 -0.83
CA MET A 106 19.64 -21.06 -1.39
C MET A 106 20.77 -21.26 -0.36
N ASP A 107 20.62 -20.73 0.85
CA ASP A 107 21.62 -20.85 1.92
C ASP A 107 21.90 -22.34 2.28
N LYS A 108 20.85 -23.16 2.33
CA LYS A 108 20.97 -24.61 2.55
C LYS A 108 21.71 -25.29 1.42
N LEU A 109 21.36 -25.00 0.16
CA LEU A 109 22.01 -25.59 -1.01
C LEU A 109 23.49 -25.20 -1.07
N GLU A 110 23.82 -23.96 -0.74
CA GLU A 110 25.21 -23.51 -0.68
C GLU A 110 26.01 -24.31 0.36
N THR A 111 25.43 -24.54 1.54
CA THR A 111 26.05 -25.35 2.59
C THR A 111 26.30 -26.79 2.12
N VAL A 112 25.30 -27.42 1.50
CA VAL A 112 25.44 -28.77 0.93
C VAL A 112 26.51 -28.82 -0.16
N MET A 113 26.54 -27.82 -1.05
CA MET A 113 27.56 -27.73 -2.09
C MET A 113 28.97 -27.62 -1.52
N GLN A 114 29.15 -26.84 -0.45
CA GLN A 114 30.46 -26.72 0.22
C GLN A 114 30.90 -28.06 0.80
N GLU A 115 29.98 -28.81 1.42
CA GLU A 115 30.29 -30.13 1.98
C GLU A 115 30.65 -31.16 0.90
N LEU A 116 29.87 -31.20 -0.18
CA LEU A 116 30.17 -32.06 -1.33
C LEU A 116 31.54 -31.73 -1.97
N LYS A 117 31.91 -30.45 -2.05
CA LYS A 117 33.23 -30.03 -2.53
C LYS A 117 34.35 -30.58 -1.62
N LYS A 118 34.19 -30.49 -0.30
CA LYS A 118 35.16 -31.06 0.67
C LYS A 118 35.30 -32.56 0.49
N GLN A 119 34.18 -33.30 0.42
CA GLN A 119 34.19 -34.75 0.23
C GLN A 119 34.87 -35.15 -1.08
N ARG A 120 34.51 -34.50 -2.20
CA ARG A 120 35.15 -34.71 -3.50
C ARG A 120 36.67 -34.53 -3.42
N ASP A 121 37.12 -33.45 -2.79
CA ASP A 121 38.55 -33.13 -2.69
C ASP A 121 39.30 -34.13 -1.81
N PHE A 122 38.66 -34.62 -0.73
CA PHE A 122 39.19 -35.70 0.09
C PHE A 122 39.39 -36.99 -0.72
N TYR A 123 38.34 -37.48 -1.40
CA TYR A 123 38.42 -38.71 -2.20
C TYR A 123 39.43 -38.59 -3.34
N ARG A 124 39.53 -37.43 -3.99
CA ARG A 124 40.54 -37.18 -5.02
C ARG A 124 41.97 -37.32 -4.48
N ARG A 125 42.24 -36.80 -3.28
CA ARG A 125 43.54 -36.95 -2.61
C ARG A 125 43.81 -38.41 -2.24
N GLN A 126 42.81 -39.10 -1.69
CA GLN A 126 42.93 -40.51 -1.33
C GLN A 126 43.30 -41.38 -2.55
N VAL A 127 42.55 -41.27 -3.65
CA VAL A 127 42.83 -42.01 -4.89
C VAL A 127 44.23 -41.72 -5.42
N THR A 128 44.68 -40.46 -5.33
CA THR A 128 46.04 -40.08 -5.75
C THR A 128 47.10 -40.78 -4.90
N LEU A 129 46.89 -40.86 -3.58
CA LEU A 129 47.81 -41.55 -2.66
C LEU A 129 47.82 -43.06 -2.91
N GLU A 130 46.65 -43.68 -3.00
CA GLU A 130 46.51 -45.12 -3.30
C GLU A 130 47.19 -45.48 -4.63
N SER A 131 47.01 -44.64 -5.67
CA SER A 131 47.68 -44.84 -6.95
C SER A 131 49.20 -44.78 -6.83
N ARG A 132 49.74 -43.84 -6.04
CA ARG A 132 51.20 -43.73 -5.80
C ARG A 132 51.74 -44.92 -5.02
N PHE A 133 51.03 -45.36 -3.97
CA PHE A 133 51.41 -46.55 -3.21
C PHE A 133 51.35 -47.82 -4.06
N GLY A 134 50.32 -47.97 -4.89
CA GLY A 134 50.22 -49.08 -5.85
C GLY A 134 51.41 -49.13 -6.81
N MET A 135 51.82 -47.99 -7.37
CA MET A 135 53.01 -47.90 -8.23
C MET A 135 54.33 -48.21 -7.48
N LEU A 136 54.43 -47.84 -6.21
CA LEU A 136 55.61 -48.16 -5.41
C LEU A 136 55.69 -49.65 -5.12
N LEU A 137 54.58 -50.26 -4.69
CA LEU A 137 54.50 -51.70 -4.44
C LEU A 137 54.79 -52.49 -5.72
N SER A 138 54.24 -52.09 -6.87
CA SER A 138 54.52 -52.74 -8.14
C SER A 138 56.00 -52.66 -8.55
N LYS A 139 56.75 -51.65 -8.10
CA LYS A 139 58.20 -51.54 -8.35
C LYS A 139 59.05 -52.34 -7.38
N ILE A 140 58.54 -52.65 -6.19
CA ILE A 140 59.26 -53.43 -5.16
C ILE A 140 59.08 -54.92 -5.41
N PHE A 141 57.91 -55.34 -5.91
CA PHE A 141 57.54 -56.73 -6.14
C PHE A 141 57.62 -57.17 -7.62
N ALA A 142 58.22 -56.36 -8.51
CA ALA A 142 58.58 -56.71 -9.88
C ALA A 142 60.10 -56.78 -10.02
#